data_AF-A0A0B1RUP5-F1
#
_entry.id   AF-A0A0B1RUP5-F1
#
_cell.length_a   1.000
_cell.length_b   1.000
_cell.length_c   1.000
_cell.angle_alpha   90.00
_cell.angle_beta   90.00
_cell.angle_gamma   90.00
#
_symmetry.space_group_name_H-M   'P 1'
#
loop_
_entity.id
_entity.type
_entity.pdbx_description
1 polymer ?
#
loop_
_entity_poly.entity_id
_entity_poly.type
_entity_poly.pdbx_seq_one_letter_code
_entity_poly.pdbx_strand_id
1 'polypeptide(L)'
;MEDISYNNTVDLFHKNALFRERKGVGDIDLVRSKWKKLQALLETQEKPKMTEDELRQMWDDLYEEALKIPNMSHPESPKGPEENAKVMASWGERREGNFLTAEKLVQPWRSLFYPTDVSGERSYAFVGALANLERVILEYVFDRVCVLGFKPVYVPDLVSKEVTEACGVSQRTQKDIQVCLLLSAVLFEMHYFS
;
A
#
# COMPACT_ATOMS: atom_id res chain seq x y z
N MET A 1 -7.17 -40.55 0.36
CA MET A 1 -7.41 -39.34 -0.47
C MET A 1 -6.76 -38.19 0.27
N GLU A 2 -5.43 -38.18 0.34
CA GLU A 2 -4.46 -37.65 -0.65
C GLU A 2 -3.91 -36.30 -0.15
N ASP A 3 -2.85 -36.39 0.66
CA ASP A 3 -1.97 -35.30 1.13
C ASP A 3 -1.12 -34.67 -0.01
N ILE A 4 -1.62 -34.64 -1.23
CA ILE A 4 -0.85 -34.26 -2.43
C ILE A 4 -0.85 -32.72 -2.65
N SER A 5 -1.67 -31.95 -1.93
CA SER A 5 -1.71 -30.48 -2.08
C SER A 5 -0.84 -29.69 -1.09
N TYR A 6 -0.33 -30.28 0.00
CA TYR A 6 0.27 -29.50 1.09
C TYR A 6 1.76 -29.18 0.92
N ASN A 7 2.52 -30.07 0.28
CA ASN A 7 3.96 -29.87 0.11
C ASN A 7 4.29 -28.83 -0.98
N ASN A 8 3.41 -28.66 -1.97
CA ASN A 8 3.63 -27.72 -3.08
C ASN A 8 3.52 -26.24 -2.66
N THR A 9 2.60 -25.91 -1.75
CA THR A 9 2.38 -24.52 -1.31
C THR A 9 3.52 -24.03 -0.40
N VAL A 10 4.05 -24.88 0.46
CA VAL A 10 5.17 -24.57 1.36
C VAL A 10 6.44 -24.29 0.58
N ASP A 11 6.68 -25.12 -0.43
CA ASP A 11 7.78 -24.93 -1.37
C ASP A 11 7.64 -23.62 -2.13
N LEU A 12 6.43 -23.19 -2.52
CA LEU A 12 6.21 -21.90 -3.18
C LEU A 12 6.57 -20.71 -2.28
N PHE A 13 6.28 -20.76 -0.98
CA PHE A 13 6.61 -19.67 -0.06
C PHE A 13 8.12 -19.60 0.23
N HIS A 14 8.80 -20.72 0.42
CA HIS A 14 10.26 -20.73 0.58
C HIS A 14 11.00 -20.45 -0.74
N LYS A 15 10.44 -20.82 -1.90
CA LYS A 15 10.99 -20.51 -3.25
C LYS A 15 10.76 -19.06 -3.67
N ASN A 16 9.78 -18.38 -3.09
CA ASN A 16 9.60 -16.93 -3.22
C ASN A 16 10.69 -16.21 -2.41
N ALA A 17 11.92 -16.22 -2.95
CA ALA A 17 13.12 -15.59 -2.37
C ALA A 17 12.92 -14.12 -1.93
N LEU A 18 11.91 -13.45 -2.49
CA LEU A 18 11.54 -12.07 -2.19
C LEU A 18 10.91 -11.87 -0.80
N PHE A 19 10.41 -12.92 -0.12
CA PHE A 19 9.82 -12.78 1.22
C PHE A 19 10.84 -12.36 2.28
N ARG A 20 12.06 -12.93 2.24
CA ARG A 20 13.14 -12.58 3.17
C ARG A 20 13.75 -11.21 2.89
N GLU A 21 13.69 -10.77 1.63
CA GLU A 21 14.24 -9.49 1.18
C GLU A 21 13.26 -8.33 1.34
N ARG A 22 11.95 -8.62 1.37
CA ARG A 22 10.94 -7.65 1.79
C ARG A 22 11.10 -7.42 3.28
N LYS A 23 10.97 -6.16 3.72
CA LYS A 23 10.86 -5.74 5.11
C LYS A 23 9.52 -6.21 5.74
N GLY A 24 9.18 -7.48 5.54
CA GLY A 24 7.97 -8.12 6.03
C GLY A 24 8.20 -8.62 7.44
N VAL A 25 7.30 -8.23 8.33
CA VAL A 25 7.30 -8.63 9.75
C VAL A 25 6.57 -9.97 9.95
N GLY A 26 5.91 -10.49 8.90
CA GLY A 26 5.08 -11.69 8.97
C GLY A 26 5.90 -12.98 9.07
N ASP A 27 5.66 -13.74 10.14
CA ASP A 27 6.25 -15.07 10.37
C ASP A 27 5.27 -16.16 9.94
N ILE A 28 5.56 -16.80 8.81
CA ILE A 28 4.74 -17.87 8.23
C ILE A 28 4.72 -19.11 9.14
N ASP A 29 5.83 -19.40 9.82
CA ASP A 29 5.94 -20.54 10.72
C ASP A 29 5.08 -20.32 11.97
N LEU A 30 5.02 -19.07 12.47
CA LEU A 30 4.13 -18.69 13.56
C LEU A 30 2.66 -18.86 13.18
N VAL A 31 2.23 -18.34 12.02
CA VAL A 31 0.84 -18.52 11.51
C VAL A 31 0.49 -20.00 11.42
N ARG A 32 1.40 -20.81 10.86
CA ARG A 32 1.21 -22.26 10.76
C ARG A 32 1.11 -22.92 12.14
N SER A 33 1.91 -22.50 13.11
CA SER A 33 1.86 -23.03 14.47
C SER A 33 0.51 -22.70 15.14
N LYS A 34 -0.02 -21.49 14.94
CA LYS A 34 -1.34 -21.06 15.44
C LYS A 34 -2.46 -21.84 14.76
N TRP A 35 -2.40 -22.02 13.44
CA TRP A 35 -3.37 -22.84 12.69
C TRP A 35 -3.41 -24.29 13.19
N LYS A 36 -2.25 -24.93 13.38
CA LYS A 36 -2.20 -26.31 13.90
C LYS A 36 -2.84 -26.45 15.28
N LYS A 37 -2.65 -25.46 16.17
CA LYS A 37 -3.30 -25.43 17.48
C LYS A 37 -4.82 -25.34 17.36
N LEU A 38 -5.32 -24.46 16.48
CA LEU A 38 -6.76 -24.34 16.20
C LEU A 38 -7.33 -25.62 15.57
N GLN A 39 -6.63 -26.21 14.60
CA GLN A 39 -7.06 -27.44 13.94
C GLN A 39 -7.19 -28.62 14.93
N ALA A 40 -6.22 -28.79 15.83
CA ALA A 40 -6.28 -29.83 16.86
C ALA A 40 -7.50 -29.69 17.80
N LEU A 41 -7.90 -28.45 18.10
CA LEU A 41 -9.10 -28.17 18.90
C LEU A 41 -10.39 -28.50 18.13
N LEU A 42 -10.43 -28.24 16.82
CA LEU A 42 -11.58 -28.53 15.96
C LEU A 42 -11.77 -30.02 15.65
N GLU A 43 -10.67 -30.78 15.57
CA GLU A 43 -10.70 -32.23 15.31
C GLU A 43 -11.11 -33.05 16.54
N THR A 44 -11.03 -32.46 17.74
CA THR A 44 -11.47 -33.11 18.97
C THR A 44 -13.01 -33.18 19.00
N GLN A 45 -13.58 -34.39 19.06
CA GLN A 45 -15.04 -34.60 19.09
C GLN A 45 -15.73 -34.11 20.37
N GLU A 46 -14.97 -33.89 21.45
CA GLU A 46 -15.49 -33.32 22.69
C GLU A 46 -15.65 -31.79 22.56
N LYS A 47 -16.71 -31.23 23.17
CA LYS A 47 -16.84 -29.77 23.27
C LYS A 47 -15.56 -29.20 23.87
N PRO A 48 -14.94 -28.19 23.25
CA PRO A 48 -13.71 -27.60 23.77
C PRO A 48 -13.97 -27.17 25.22
N LYS A 49 -13.07 -27.54 26.14
CA LYS A 49 -13.12 -27.14 27.57
C LYS A 49 -12.87 -25.63 27.77
N MET A 50 -12.88 -24.88 26.68
CA MET A 50 -12.42 -23.51 26.54
C MET A 50 -13.64 -22.62 26.32
N THR A 51 -13.53 -21.37 26.78
CA THR A 51 -14.59 -20.38 26.64
C THR A 51 -14.69 -19.91 25.18
N GLU A 52 -15.89 -19.52 24.73
CA GLU A 52 -16.09 -18.97 23.38
C GLU A 52 -15.19 -17.75 23.11
N ASP A 53 -14.93 -16.93 24.13
CA ASP A 53 -14.04 -15.77 24.06
C ASP A 53 -12.58 -16.14 23.80
N GLU A 54 -12.09 -17.23 24.40
CA GLU A 54 -10.72 -17.69 24.20
C GLU A 54 -10.55 -18.26 22.78
N LEU A 55 -11.56 -18.97 22.27
CA LEU A 55 -11.55 -19.46 20.90
C LEU A 55 -11.54 -18.30 19.90
N ARG A 56 -12.34 -17.26 20.17
CA ARG A 56 -12.36 -16.04 19.36
C ARG A 56 -11.00 -15.33 19.37
N GLN A 57 -10.38 -15.18 20.54
CA GLN A 57 -9.03 -14.62 20.64
C GLN A 57 -8.02 -15.41 19.83
N MET A 58 -8.06 -16.75 19.86
CA MET A 58 -7.15 -17.57 19.06
C MET A 58 -7.33 -17.36 17.54
N TRP A 59 -8.57 -17.14 17.07
CA TRP A 59 -8.85 -16.79 15.69
C TRP A 59 -8.36 -15.38 15.33
N ASP A 60 -8.65 -14.39 16.17
CA ASP A 60 -8.19 -13.01 15.97
C ASP A 60 -6.65 -12.96 15.88
N ASP A 61 -5.98 -13.66 16.80
CA ASP A 61 -4.53 -13.85 16.83
C ASP A 61 -3.95 -14.49 15.56
N LEU A 62 -4.69 -15.40 14.93
CA LEU A 62 -4.30 -16.03 13.68
C LEU A 62 -4.42 -15.02 12.54
N TYR A 63 -5.54 -14.30 12.48
CA TYR A 63 -5.78 -13.29 11.44
C TYR A 63 -4.78 -12.14 11.52
N GLU A 64 -4.45 -11.65 12.72
CA GLU A 64 -3.46 -10.59 12.90
C GLU A 64 -2.08 -10.99 12.37
N GLU A 65 -1.64 -12.23 12.59
CA GLU A 65 -0.37 -12.72 12.04
C GLU A 65 -0.46 -12.98 10.54
N ALA A 66 -1.61 -13.49 10.05
CA ALA A 66 -1.82 -13.75 8.64
C ALA A 66 -1.84 -12.45 7.79
N LEU A 67 -2.41 -11.37 8.32
CA LEU A 67 -2.44 -10.05 7.66
C LEU A 67 -1.05 -9.45 7.45
N LYS A 68 -0.03 -9.90 8.20
CA LYS A 68 1.36 -9.45 8.02
C LYS A 68 2.06 -10.14 6.85
N ILE A 69 1.48 -11.18 6.27
CA ILE A 69 2.04 -11.92 5.14
C ILE A 69 1.85 -11.09 3.86
N PRO A 70 2.93 -10.72 3.13
CA PRO A 70 2.79 -9.91 1.93
C PRO A 70 2.29 -10.75 0.75
N ASN A 71 1.78 -10.06 -0.28
CA ASN A 71 1.39 -10.71 -1.54
C ASN A 71 2.58 -11.43 -2.21
N MET A 72 2.26 -12.50 -2.95
CA MET A 72 3.20 -13.17 -3.83
C MET A 72 3.78 -12.19 -4.86
N SER A 73 5.03 -12.43 -5.24
CA SER A 73 5.71 -11.61 -6.25
C SER A 73 5.62 -12.26 -7.62
N HIS A 74 5.59 -11.43 -8.67
CA HIS A 74 5.65 -11.94 -10.03
C HIS A 74 7.03 -12.58 -10.28
N PRO A 75 7.14 -13.69 -11.03
CA PRO A 75 8.41 -14.37 -11.29
C PRO A 75 9.48 -13.47 -11.95
N GLU A 76 9.05 -12.48 -12.74
CA GLU A 76 9.93 -11.54 -13.42
C GLU A 76 10.33 -10.31 -12.58
N SER A 77 9.81 -10.19 -11.35
CA SER A 77 10.17 -9.09 -10.47
C SER A 77 11.66 -9.16 -10.09
N PRO A 78 12.41 -8.05 -10.20
CA PRO A 78 13.81 -8.01 -9.80
C PRO A 78 13.94 -8.35 -8.31
N LYS A 79 14.97 -9.12 -7.96
CA LYS A 79 15.26 -9.54 -6.60
C LYS A 79 16.24 -8.58 -5.95
N GLY A 80 16.09 -8.32 -4.65
CA GLY A 80 16.93 -7.44 -3.87
C GLY A 80 16.43 -6.00 -3.71
N PRO A 81 17.30 -5.09 -3.21
CA PRO A 81 16.96 -3.72 -2.88
C PRO A 81 16.72 -2.85 -4.13
N GLU A 82 16.38 -1.57 -3.92
CA GLU A 82 16.09 -0.60 -4.99
C GLU A 82 17.20 -0.52 -6.07
N GLU A 83 18.46 -0.77 -5.70
CA GLU A 83 19.60 -0.81 -6.62
C GLU A 83 19.43 -1.84 -7.75
N ASN A 84 18.65 -2.90 -7.53
CA ASN A 84 18.39 -3.95 -8.51
C ASN A 84 17.18 -3.63 -9.41
N ALA A 85 16.59 -2.44 -9.28
CA ALA A 85 15.49 -2.01 -10.14
C ALA A 85 15.93 -1.94 -11.62
N LYS A 86 15.13 -2.55 -12.50
CA LYS A 86 15.41 -2.60 -13.93
C LYS A 86 14.70 -1.45 -14.65
N VAL A 87 15.44 -0.67 -15.43
CA VAL A 87 14.87 0.33 -16.34
C VAL A 87 14.21 -0.40 -17.52
N MET A 88 12.88 -0.25 -17.66
CA MET A 88 12.12 -0.88 -18.73
C MET A 88 12.00 -0.01 -19.98
N ALA A 89 11.87 1.31 -19.78
CA ALA A 89 11.79 2.29 -20.86
C ALA A 89 12.27 3.66 -20.35
N SER A 90 12.82 4.47 -21.24
CA SER A 90 13.11 5.89 -21.02
C SER A 90 12.50 6.70 -22.17
N TRP A 91 11.99 7.88 -21.86
CA TRP A 91 11.34 8.76 -22.83
C TRP A 91 12.00 10.13 -22.80
N GLY A 92 12.38 10.61 -23.99
CA GLY A 92 13.10 11.88 -24.15
C GLY A 92 14.57 11.80 -23.78
N GLU A 93 15.25 12.92 -23.97
CA GLU A 93 16.67 13.08 -23.63
C GLU A 93 16.82 13.81 -22.30
N ARG A 94 17.78 13.35 -21.49
CA ARG A 94 18.12 14.06 -20.25
C ARG A 94 18.67 15.43 -20.63
N ARG A 95 18.03 16.49 -20.14
CA ARG A 95 18.55 17.84 -20.31
C ARG A 95 19.98 17.92 -19.74
N GLU A 96 20.87 18.59 -20.46
CA GLU A 96 22.23 18.88 -19.99
C GLU A 96 22.28 20.26 -19.33
N GLY A 97 23.11 20.41 -18.28
CA GLY A 97 23.39 21.71 -17.63
C GLY A 97 23.15 21.75 -16.12
N ASN A 98 23.31 22.95 -15.54
CA ASN A 98 23.09 23.20 -14.12
C ASN A 98 21.59 23.42 -13.86
N PHE A 99 20.94 22.44 -13.23
CA PHE A 99 19.53 22.54 -12.85
C PHE A 99 19.39 23.22 -11.48
N LEU A 100 18.48 24.19 -11.41
CA LEU A 100 18.00 24.71 -10.14
C LEU A 100 16.92 23.77 -9.60
N THR A 101 16.85 23.65 -8.28
CA THR A 101 15.72 22.96 -7.63
C THR A 101 14.42 23.72 -7.92
N ALA A 102 13.28 23.01 -7.93
CA ALA A 102 11.98 23.63 -8.16
C ALA A 102 11.73 24.81 -7.19
N GLU A 103 12.13 24.66 -5.93
CA GLU A 103 12.05 25.71 -4.92
C GLU A 103 12.82 26.99 -5.30
N LYS A 104 14.05 26.83 -5.83
CA LYS A 104 14.87 27.97 -6.28
C LYS A 104 14.30 28.63 -7.54
N LEU A 105 13.65 27.86 -8.42
CA LEU A 105 13.01 28.38 -9.63
C LEU A 105 11.77 29.22 -9.30
N VAL A 106 11.03 28.83 -8.26
CA VAL A 106 9.77 29.47 -7.85
C VAL A 106 9.98 30.63 -6.87
N GLN A 107 11.12 30.68 -6.18
CA GLN A 107 11.47 31.75 -5.24
C GLN A 107 11.20 33.17 -5.77
N PRO A 108 11.58 33.53 -7.02
CA PRO A 108 11.31 34.86 -7.58
C PRO A 108 9.81 35.18 -7.73
N TRP A 109 8.95 34.19 -7.86
CA TRP A 109 7.51 34.36 -8.08
C TRP A 109 6.75 34.69 -6.80
N ARG A 110 7.37 34.49 -5.62
CA ARG A 110 6.74 34.69 -4.30
C ARG A 110 5.39 33.96 -4.16
N SER A 111 5.33 32.77 -4.76
CA SER A 111 4.11 31.95 -4.88
C SER A 111 4.11 30.70 -3.98
N LEU A 112 5.14 30.51 -3.17
CA LEU A 112 5.33 29.35 -2.30
C LEU A 112 5.59 29.83 -0.87
N PHE A 113 4.76 29.38 0.06
CA PHE A 113 4.83 29.71 1.49
C PHE A 113 4.82 28.44 2.33
N TYR A 114 5.45 28.50 3.51
CA TYR A 114 5.52 27.37 4.45
C TYR A 114 4.90 27.79 5.79
N PRO A 115 3.60 27.54 6.00
CA PRO A 115 2.89 27.92 7.22
C PRO A 115 3.18 26.96 8.38
N THR A 116 4.46 26.74 8.70
CA THR A 116 4.91 25.75 9.69
C THR A 116 4.32 26.01 11.08
N ASP A 117 4.17 27.28 11.46
CA ASP A 117 3.64 27.68 12.77
C ASP A 117 2.16 27.34 12.95
N VAL A 118 1.40 27.27 11.86
CA VAL A 118 -0.06 27.05 11.88
C VAL A 118 -0.40 25.61 11.49
N SER A 119 0.31 25.04 10.52
CA SER A 119 -0.01 23.76 9.88
C SER A 119 1.03 22.67 10.14
N GLY A 120 2.07 22.97 10.93
CA GLY A 120 3.12 22.03 11.29
C GLY A 120 4.19 21.82 10.21
N GLU A 121 5.17 20.99 10.53
CA GLU A 121 6.28 20.67 9.62
C GLU A 121 5.80 20.00 8.33
N ARG A 122 6.50 20.26 7.21
CA ARG A 122 6.18 19.78 5.84
C ARG A 122 4.89 20.34 5.23
N SER A 123 4.27 21.34 5.85
CA SER A 123 3.16 22.09 5.25
C SER A 123 3.66 23.11 4.23
N TYR A 124 2.90 23.31 3.15
CA TYR A 124 3.17 24.33 2.13
C TYR A 124 1.85 24.92 1.61
N ALA A 125 1.92 26.13 1.07
CA ALA A 125 0.81 26.82 0.45
C ALA A 125 1.25 27.48 -0.86
N PHE A 126 0.48 27.23 -1.92
CA PHE A 126 0.67 27.87 -3.22
C PHE A 126 -0.23 29.10 -3.37
N VAL A 127 0.32 30.17 -3.95
CA VAL A 127 -0.41 31.44 -4.16
C VAL A 127 -0.16 31.96 -5.57
N GLY A 128 -1.23 32.41 -6.24
CA GLY A 128 -1.14 33.02 -7.56
C GLY A 128 -0.76 32.03 -8.65
N ALA A 129 0.34 32.28 -9.36
CA ALA A 129 0.73 31.51 -10.55
C ALA A 129 0.90 30.01 -10.26
N LEU A 130 1.43 29.65 -9.10
CA LEU A 130 1.67 28.25 -8.74
C LEU A 130 0.38 27.50 -8.39
N ALA A 131 -0.56 28.17 -7.73
CA ALA A 131 -1.90 27.61 -7.46
C ALA A 131 -2.68 27.38 -8.77
N ASN A 132 -2.56 28.32 -9.72
CA ASN A 132 -3.13 28.13 -11.06
C ASN A 132 -2.47 26.96 -11.81
N LEU A 133 -1.16 26.78 -11.67
CA LEU A 133 -0.45 25.67 -12.29
C LEU A 133 -0.94 24.31 -11.76
N GLU A 134 -1.08 24.18 -10.44
CA GLU A 134 -1.63 22.98 -9.81
C GLU A 134 -3.03 22.66 -10.35
N ARG A 135 -3.93 23.65 -10.38
CA ARG A 135 -5.27 23.49 -10.94
C ARG A 135 -5.25 22.99 -12.39
N VAL A 136 -4.47 23.63 -13.26
CA VAL A 136 -4.40 23.28 -14.68
C VAL A 136 -3.81 21.88 -14.90
N ILE A 137 -2.84 21.46 -14.09
CA ILE A 137 -2.28 20.10 -14.16
C ILE A 137 -3.35 19.07 -13.79
N LEU A 138 -4.12 19.31 -12.72
CA LEU A 138 -5.20 18.42 -12.31
C LEU A 138 -6.28 18.31 -13.39
N GLU A 139 -6.73 19.44 -13.94
CA GLU A 139 -7.70 19.50 -15.05
C GLU A 139 -7.18 18.76 -16.29
N TYR A 140 -5.92 18.99 -16.69
CA TYR A 140 -5.30 18.32 -17.83
C TYR A 140 -5.27 16.80 -17.63
N VAL A 141 -4.83 16.32 -16.46
CA VAL A 141 -4.79 14.88 -16.19
C VAL A 141 -6.20 14.30 -16.25
N PHE A 142 -7.19 14.95 -15.64
CA PHE A 142 -8.59 14.55 -15.64
C PHE A 142 -9.17 14.40 -17.05
N ASP A 143 -8.94 15.37 -17.93
CA ASP A 143 -9.42 15.32 -19.31
C ASP A 143 -8.77 14.18 -20.09
N ARG A 144 -7.46 13.99 -19.91
CA ARG A 144 -6.69 12.96 -20.63
C ARG A 144 -7.14 11.54 -20.30
N VAL A 145 -7.39 11.25 -19.03
CA VAL A 145 -7.86 9.92 -18.59
C VAL A 145 -9.33 9.67 -18.94
N CYS A 146 -10.19 10.70 -18.94
CA CYS A 146 -11.56 10.57 -19.44
C CYS A 146 -11.59 10.16 -20.91
N VAL A 147 -10.72 10.75 -21.75
CA VAL A 147 -10.59 10.38 -23.18
C VAL A 147 -10.10 8.94 -23.36
N LEU A 148 -9.32 8.41 -22.42
CA LEU A 148 -8.88 7.01 -22.42
C LEU A 148 -9.96 6.02 -21.97
N GLY A 149 -11.17 6.49 -21.66
CA GLY A 149 -12.32 5.67 -21.30
C GLY A 149 -12.43 5.33 -19.82
N PHE A 150 -11.60 5.94 -18.96
CA PHE A 150 -11.74 5.78 -17.52
C PHE A 150 -12.93 6.60 -17.00
N LYS A 151 -13.65 6.03 -16.02
CA LYS A 151 -14.80 6.71 -15.39
C LYS A 151 -14.36 7.42 -14.12
N PRO A 152 -14.67 8.73 -13.97
CA PRO A 152 -14.34 9.45 -12.75
C PRO A 152 -15.24 9.04 -11.59
N VAL A 153 -14.64 8.73 -10.44
CA VAL A 153 -15.36 8.39 -9.19
C VAL A 153 -14.89 9.32 -8.07
N TYR A 154 -15.83 9.90 -7.34
CA TYR A 154 -15.55 10.70 -6.15
C TYR A 154 -15.69 9.83 -4.89
N VAL A 155 -14.69 9.89 -4.01
CA VAL A 155 -14.62 9.09 -2.77
C VAL A 155 -14.44 9.99 -1.54
N PRO A 156 -14.89 9.54 -0.36
CA PRO A 156 -14.65 10.28 0.89
C PRO A 156 -13.16 10.24 1.29
N ASP A 157 -12.66 11.37 1.79
CA ASP A 157 -11.27 11.48 2.26
C ASP A 157 -11.04 10.80 3.61
N LEU A 158 -12.11 10.68 4.41
CA LEU A 158 -12.09 10.02 5.72
C LEU A 158 -12.68 8.62 5.60
N VAL A 159 -11.85 7.60 5.82
CA VAL A 159 -12.21 6.18 5.73
C VAL A 159 -11.97 5.46 7.06
N SER A 160 -12.68 4.35 7.29
CA SER A 160 -12.45 3.53 8.48
C SER A 160 -11.08 2.83 8.41
N LYS A 161 -10.61 2.40 9.58
CA LYS A 161 -9.34 1.66 9.71
C LYS A 161 -9.37 0.38 8.88
N GLU A 162 -10.51 -0.33 8.86
CA GLU A 162 -10.63 -1.60 8.13
C GLU A 162 -10.37 -1.44 6.63
N VAL A 163 -10.83 -0.33 6.02
CA VAL A 163 -10.59 -0.05 4.59
C VAL A 163 -9.10 0.15 4.32
N THR A 164 -8.42 0.86 5.22
CA THR A 164 -6.98 1.16 5.09
C THR A 164 -6.15 -0.13 5.27
N GLU A 165 -6.51 -0.96 6.23
CA GLU A 165 -5.88 -2.26 6.48
C GLU A 165 -6.12 -3.25 5.33
N ALA A 166 -7.32 -3.27 4.75
CA ALA A 166 -7.64 -4.09 3.59
C ALA A 166 -6.79 -3.71 2.35
N CYS A 167 -6.40 -2.44 2.22
CA CYS A 167 -5.46 -1.97 1.19
C CYS A 167 -3.99 -2.31 1.48
N GLY A 168 -3.69 -3.00 2.58
CA GLY A 168 -2.32 -3.33 3.01
C GLY A 168 -1.55 -2.14 3.60
N VAL A 169 -2.25 -1.05 3.93
CA VAL A 169 -1.64 0.13 4.55
C VAL A 169 -1.72 -0.03 6.06
N SER A 170 -0.59 -0.31 6.70
CA SER A 170 -0.49 -0.41 8.15
C SER A 170 0.25 0.78 8.73
N GLN A 171 -0.30 1.38 9.78
CA GLN A 171 0.37 2.43 10.53
C GLN A 171 1.53 1.82 11.33
N ARG A 172 2.76 2.19 10.99
CA ARG A 172 3.98 1.73 11.69
C ARG A 172 4.44 2.66 12.80
N THR A 173 3.81 3.82 12.94
CA THR A 173 4.17 4.86 13.91
C THR A 173 3.09 4.99 14.96
N GLN A 174 3.49 5.24 16.21
CA GLN A 174 2.62 5.39 17.38
C GLN A 174 1.74 6.65 17.37
N LYS A 175 1.78 7.43 16.28
CA LYS A 175 0.95 8.61 16.09
C LYS A 175 -0.27 8.20 15.28
N ASP A 176 -1.46 8.50 15.78
CA ASP A 176 -2.73 8.33 15.06
C ASP A 176 -2.74 9.25 13.84
N ILE A 177 -2.14 8.79 12.74
CA ILE A 177 -2.23 9.49 11.46
C ILE A 177 -3.56 9.08 10.85
N GLN A 178 -4.60 9.91 10.98
CA GLN A 178 -5.74 9.78 10.09
C GLN A 178 -5.20 9.84 8.66
N VAL A 179 -5.29 8.72 7.93
CA VAL A 179 -4.95 8.66 6.52
C VAL A 179 -6.06 9.42 5.81
N CYS A 180 -5.92 10.74 5.79
CA CYS A 180 -6.69 11.59 4.93
C CYS A 180 -6.05 11.43 3.56
N LEU A 181 -6.74 10.76 2.63
CA LEU A 181 -6.36 10.76 1.24
C LEU A 181 -6.63 12.18 0.72
N LEU A 182 -5.77 13.13 1.07
CA LEU A 182 -5.88 14.53 0.66
C LEU A 182 -5.51 14.65 -0.80
N LEU A 183 -6.51 14.34 -1.60
CA LEU A 183 -6.77 14.71 -2.96
C LEU A 183 -8.11 14.06 -3.19
N SER A 184 -9.08 14.83 -3.66
CA SER A 184 -10.29 14.29 -4.29
C SER A 184 -9.83 13.32 -5.38
N ALA A 185 -9.58 12.09 -4.98
CA ALA A 185 -8.96 11.10 -5.80
C ALA A 185 -10.09 10.71 -6.73
N VAL A 186 -10.05 11.27 -7.93
CA VAL A 186 -10.82 10.74 -9.03
C VAL A 186 -10.24 9.35 -9.26
N LEU A 187 -10.82 8.36 -8.58
CA LEU A 187 -10.50 6.99 -8.86
C LEU A 187 -11.08 6.69 -10.24
N PHE A 188 -10.26 6.04 -11.04
CA PHE A 188 -10.57 5.73 -12.42
C PHE A 188 -10.83 4.23 -12.49
N GLU A 189 -12.11 3.86 -12.61
CA GLU A 189 -12.49 2.47 -12.74
C GLU A 189 -12.16 2.00 -14.18
N MET A 190 -11.28 0.99 -14.30
CA MET A 190 -11.12 0.26 -15.56
C MET A 190 -12.17 -0.84 -15.64
N HIS A 191 -13.10 -0.71 -16.58
CA HIS A 191 -13.90 -1.86 -17.00
C HIS A 191 -13.00 -2.89 -17.70
N TYR A 192 -12.45 -3.84 -16.95
CA TYR A 192 -12.13 -5.16 -17.52
C TYR A 192 -13.41 -5.99 -17.51
N PHE A 193 -14.27 -5.76 -18.50
CA PHE A 193 -15.36 -6.68 -18.83
C PHE A 193 -15.57 -6.68 -20.34
N SER A 194 -14.85 -7.59 -21.02
CA SER A 194 -15.31 -8.36 -22.17
C SER A 194 -14.38 -9.55 -22.40
#